data_AF-A0A961CED8-F1
#
_entry.id   AF-A0A961CED8-F1
#
_cell.length_a   1.000
_cell.length_b   1.000
_cell.length_c   1.000
_cell.angle_alpha   90.00
_cell.angle_beta   90.00
_cell.angle_gamma   90.00
#
_symmetry.space_group_name_H-M   'P 1'
#
loop_
_entity.id
_entity.type
_entity.pdbx_description
1 polymer ?
#
loop_
_entity_poly.entity_id
_entity_poly.type
_entity_poly.pdbx_seq_one_letter_code
_entity_poly.pdbx_strand_id
1 'polypeptide(L)' 'PILYDLHATDADTVFRDITVGNNDVWGRVGCCAAGPGYDLASGLGSLRFAGLARALGAQVPPTTTSTTTST' A
#
# COMPACT_ATOMS: atom_id res chain seq x y z
N PRO A 1 1.69 -12.27 -11.06
CA PRO A 1 2.69 -12.22 -9.97
C PRO A 1 1.99 -11.90 -8.66
N ILE A 2 2.44 -12.47 -7.54
CA ILE A 2 1.64 -12.58 -6.31
C ILE A 2 1.02 -11.27 -5.81
N LEU A 3 1.70 -10.12 -5.95
CA LEU A 3 1.16 -8.83 -5.51
C LEU A 3 -0.05 -8.36 -6.33
N TYR A 4 -0.08 -8.63 -7.63
CA TYR A 4 -1.22 -8.28 -8.49
C TYR A 4 -2.39 -9.23 -8.27
N ASP A 5 -2.11 -10.50 -7.97
CA ASP A 5 -3.14 -11.49 -7.66
C ASP A 5 -3.82 -11.12 -6.33
N LEU A 6 -3.04 -10.74 -5.31
CA LEU A 6 -3.54 -10.23 -4.03
C LEU A 6 -4.28 -8.89 -4.17
N HIS A 7 -3.90 -8.03 -5.10
CA HIS A 7 -4.67 -6.82 -5.37
C HIS A 7 -6.03 -7.14 -6.01
N ALA A 8 -6.11 -8.18 -6.84
CA ALA A 8 -7.38 -8.59 -7.44
C ALA A 8 -8.36 -9.20 -6.41
N THR A 9 -7.86 -9.82 -5.34
CA THR A 9 -8.69 -10.51 -4.33
C THR A 9 -8.84 -9.78 -3.01
N ASP A 10 -7.83 -9.03 -2.58
CA ASP A 10 -7.67 -8.50 -1.22
C ASP A 10 -7.09 -7.07 -1.18
N ALA A 11 -7.36 -6.25 -2.21
CA ALA A 11 -6.79 -4.90 -2.39
C ALA A 11 -6.75 -4.09 -1.09
N ASP A 12 -7.90 -3.86 -0.44
CA ASP A 12 -8.00 -2.99 0.73
C ASP A 12 -7.30 -3.55 1.98
N THR A 13 -7.17 -4.86 2.05
CA THR A 13 -6.52 -5.56 3.17
C THR A 13 -5.00 -5.50 3.04
N VAL A 14 -4.48 -5.71 1.84
CA VAL A 14 -3.04 -5.86 1.58
C VAL A 14 -2.40 -4.52 1.20
N PHE A 15 -3.15 -3.62 0.59
CA PHE A 15 -2.66 -2.35 0.07
C PHE A 15 -3.35 -1.16 0.72
N ARG A 16 -2.60 -0.08 0.86
CA ARG A 16 -3.12 1.26 1.04
C ARG A 16 -2.93 1.96 -0.29
N ASP A 17 -4.02 2.00 -1.04
CA ASP A 17 -4.15 2.69 -2.31
C ASP A 17 -3.91 4.19 -2.12
N ILE A 18 -3.09 4.77 -3.00
CA ILE A 18 -2.74 6.19 -2.98
C ILE A 18 -3.47 6.85 -4.14
N THR A 19 -4.50 7.62 -3.82
CA THR A 19 -5.40 8.18 -4.84
C THR A 19 -5.24 9.69 -5.05
N VAL A 20 -4.28 10.31 -4.37
CA VAL A 20 -4.05 11.76 -4.42
C VAL A 20 -2.57 12.07 -4.57
N GLY A 21 -2.23 12.89 -5.57
CA GLY A 21 -0.87 13.28 -5.91
C GLY A 21 -0.57 13.03 -7.38
N ASN A 22 0.65 13.35 -7.82
CA ASN A 22 1.18 12.99 -9.14
C ASN A 22 2.71 12.95 -9.07
N ASN A 23 3.35 12.34 -10.08
CA ASN A 23 4.81 12.36 -10.26
C ASN A 23 5.26 13.16 -11.49
N ASP A 24 4.40 14.03 -12.05
CA ASP A 24 4.79 15.00 -13.08
C ASP A 24 5.40 16.24 -12.43
N VAL A 25 6.68 16.12 -12.04
CA VAL A 25 7.41 17.13 -11.26
C VAL A 25 7.39 18.51 -11.93
N TRP A 26 7.35 18.57 -13.26
CA TRP A 26 7.36 19.83 -14.03
C TRP A 26 5.99 20.28 -14.53
N GLY A 27 4.94 19.50 -14.32
CA GLY A 27 3.60 19.78 -14.83
C GLY A 27 3.53 19.91 -16.35
N ARG A 28 4.43 19.21 -17.08
CA ARG A 28 4.56 19.32 -18.54
C ARG A 28 4.25 18.03 -19.27
N VAL A 29 4.35 16.88 -18.59
CA VAL A 29 4.02 15.59 -19.20
C VAL A 29 2.51 15.41 -19.25
N GLY A 30 1.78 16.01 -18.29
CA GLY A 30 0.32 15.92 -18.20
C GLY A 30 -0.16 14.52 -17.86
N CYS A 31 0.67 13.72 -17.19
CA CYS A 31 0.38 12.33 -16.89
C CYS A 31 0.40 12.05 -15.39
N CYS A 32 0.04 10.81 -15.07
CA CYS A 32 0.51 10.12 -13.88
C CYS A 32 0.02 10.76 -12.58
N ALA A 33 -1.22 11.27 -12.61
CA ALA A 33 -1.98 11.51 -11.40
C ALA A 33 -2.32 10.17 -10.75
N ALA A 34 -2.19 10.13 -9.43
CA ALA A 34 -2.59 8.99 -8.63
C ALA A 34 -4.11 8.83 -8.67
N GLY A 35 -4.61 7.60 -8.54
CA GLY A 35 -6.03 7.31 -8.67
C GLY A 35 -6.38 5.90 -8.20
N PRO A 36 -7.67 5.52 -8.18
CA PRO A 36 -8.06 4.21 -7.66
C PRO A 36 -7.38 3.03 -8.39
N GLY A 37 -6.79 2.12 -7.62
CA GLY A 37 -6.14 0.91 -8.12
C GLY A 37 -4.71 1.15 -8.61
N TYR A 38 -4.30 0.42 -9.66
CA TYR A 38 -2.95 0.60 -10.21
C TYR A 38 -2.83 1.95 -10.94
N ASP A 39 -1.83 2.73 -10.58
CA ASP A 39 -1.49 3.98 -11.27
C ASP A 39 0.02 4.11 -11.55
N LEU A 40 0.40 5.09 -12.39
CA LEU A 40 1.78 5.35 -12.78
C LEU A 40 2.58 6.20 -11.77
N ALA A 41 1.92 6.75 -10.76
CA ALA A 41 2.53 7.51 -9.68
C ALA A 41 3.02 6.60 -8.54
N SER A 42 2.24 5.57 -8.21
CA SER A 42 2.32 4.82 -6.97
C SER A 42 2.18 3.30 -7.14
N GLY A 43 1.89 2.81 -8.35
CA GLY A 43 1.63 1.40 -8.60
C GLY A 43 0.35 0.94 -7.90
N LEU A 44 0.40 -0.15 -7.13
CA LEU A 44 -0.73 -0.64 -6.31
C LEU A 44 -0.82 0.08 -4.95
N GLY A 45 -0.01 1.13 -4.74
CA GLY A 45 0.13 1.81 -3.45
C GLY A 45 1.07 1.09 -2.48
N SER A 46 0.95 1.43 -1.19
CA SER A 46 1.85 0.93 -0.13
C SER A 46 1.32 -0.34 0.52
N LEU A 47 2.22 -1.22 0.98
CA LEU A 47 1.83 -2.48 1.63
C LEU A 47 1.37 -2.25 3.07
N ARG A 48 0.24 -2.87 3.42
CA ARG A 48 -0.18 -3.08 4.81
C ARG A 48 0.44 -4.40 5.28
N PHE A 49 1.59 -4.32 5.96
CA PHE A 49 2.38 -5.51 6.31
C PHE A 49 1.59 -6.62 7.03
N ALA A 50 0.73 -6.28 7.99
CA ALA A 50 -0.10 -7.28 8.66
C ALA A 50 -1.09 -7.98 7.70
N GLY A 51 -1.68 -7.22 6.77
CA GLY A 51 -2.56 -7.76 5.73
C GLY A 51 -1.81 -8.67 4.77
N LEU A 52 -0.64 -8.22 4.29
CA LEU A 52 0.24 -9.03 3.44
C LEU A 52 0.66 -10.33 4.14
N ALA A 53 1.12 -10.26 5.39
CA ALA A 53 1.57 -11.43 6.13
C ALA A 53 0.44 -12.45 6.32
N ARG A 54 -0.79 -12.00 6.63
CA ARG A 54 -1.97 -12.87 6.69
C ARG A 54 -2.30 -13.50 5.34
N ALA A 55 -2.24 -12.73 4.26
CA ALA A 55 -2.51 -13.22 2.91
C ALA A 55 -1.47 -14.26 2.44
N LEU A 56 -0.23 -14.17 2.93
CA LEU A 56 0.82 -15.15 2.68
C LEU A 56 0.80 -16.34 3.66
N GLY A 57 -0.18 -16.42 4.56
CA GLY A 57 -0.31 -17.51 5.54
C GLY A 57 0.67 -17.43 6.72
N ALA A 58 1.34 -16.29 6.93
CA ALA A 58 2.19 -16.08 8.09
C ALA A 58 1.35 -15.78 9.35
N GLN A 59 1.80 -16.31 10.49
CA GLN A 59 1.28 -15.89 11.78
C GLN A 59 1.74 -14.46 12.06
N VAL A 60 0.79 -13.55 12.28
CA VAL A 60 1.09 -12.15 12.64
C VAL A 60 0.93 -12.02 14.15
N PRO A 61 2.03 -11.90 14.92
CA PRO A 61 1.91 -11.64 16.35
C PRO A 61 1.17 -10.32 16.58
N PRO A 62 0.35 -10.22 17.63
CA PRO A 62 -0.24 -8.93 18.02
C PRO A 62 0.89 -7.93 18.25
N THR A 63 0.79 -6.75 17.63
CA THR A 63 1.75 -5.67 17.81
C THR A 63 1.73 -5.26 19.28
N THR A 64 2.79 -5.62 20.01
CA THR A 64 3.00 -5.14 21.38
C THR A 64 3.38 -3.67 21.27
N THR A 65 2.45 -2.77 21.62
CA THR A 65 2.77 -1.36 21.77
C THR A 65 3.76 -1.23 22.92
N SER A 66 5.04 -1.06 22.59
CA SER A 66 6.04 -0.63 23.56
C SER A 66 5.63 0.74 24.07
N THR A 67 4.97 0.76 25.23
CA THR A 67 4.67 2.00 25.96
C THR A 67 6.00 2.46 26.53
N THR A 68 6.73 3.29 25.77
CA THR A 68 7.87 4.02 26.30
C THR A 68 7.34 5.09 27.25
N THR A 69 7.21 4.75 28.53
CA THR A 69 7.08 5.75 29.59
C THR A 69 8.41 6.50 29.67
N SER A 70 8.46 7.69 29.08
CA SER A 70 9.60 8.61 29.24
C SER A 70 9.49 9.25 30.63
N THR A 71 10.44 8.94 31.52
CA THR A 71 10.73 9.71 32.74
C THR A 71 11.70 10.84 32.45
#